data_AF-A0A6M5KA44-F1
#
_entry.id   AF-A0A6M5KA44-F1
#
_cell.length_a   1.000
_cell.length_b   1.000
_cell.length_c   1.000
_cell.angle_alpha   90.00
_cell.angle_beta   90.00
_cell.angle_gamma   90.00
#
_symmetry.space_group_name_H-M   'P 1'
#
loop_
_entity.id
_entity.type
_entity.pdbx_description
1 polymer ?
#
loop_
_entity_poly.entity_id
_entity_poly.type
_entity_poly.pdbx_seq_one_letter_code
_entity_poly.pdbx_strand_id
1 'polypeptide(L)'
;MGSRALPRSVVRRKTRGPLLALFAGVLGVVASLVTPPTAHAAESTLGAAAAQSGRYFGVAIAAGKLGDPTYTTIANREFNSVTAENEMKIDATEPQQGRFDFTAGDRVYNWAVQNGKEVRGHTLAWHSQQPAWMQNLSGSALRQAMINHINGVMTHYKGKIAQWDVVNEAFADGNSGARRDSNLQRTGNDWIEVAFRTARAADPSAKLCYNDYNVENWNAAKTQAMYAMVRDFKQRGVPIDCVGFQAHFNSGNPYNSNFRTTLQNFADLGVDVAVTELDIQGAPASTYASVVNDCLAVSRCLGITVWGVRDSDSWRSEQTPLLFNNDGSKKAAYTAVLNALNGDDTTPLPPEGGQIKGVGSGRCLDVPNASTADGTQVQLWDCHSGSNQQWTYTDAGELRVYGNKCLDAAGTGNGAKVQIYSCWGGDNQKWRLNSDGSIVGVQSGLCLDAVGAGTGNGTLIQLYSCSGGSNQRWTRT
;
A
#
# COMPACT_ATOMS: atom_id res chain seq x y z
N MET A 1 7.43 84.41 -11.64
CA MET A 1 8.37 84.77 -10.54
C MET A 1 9.22 83.52 -10.30
N GLY A 2 10.35 83.33 -10.99
CA GLY A 2 11.70 83.80 -10.63
C GLY A 2 12.53 82.57 -10.20
N SER A 3 13.23 81.86 -11.10
CA SER A 3 14.60 82.10 -11.61
C SER A 3 15.75 81.51 -10.77
N ARG A 4 16.34 80.43 -11.31
CA ARG A 4 17.79 80.09 -11.50
C ARG A 4 18.78 80.12 -10.30
N ALA A 5 19.59 79.06 -10.16
CA ALA A 5 20.95 78.91 -10.77
C ALA A 5 21.86 77.92 -10.00
N LEU A 6 22.55 77.05 -10.74
CA LEU A 6 23.76 76.31 -10.35
C LEU A 6 25.02 77.20 -10.51
N PRO A 7 26.18 76.77 -9.98
CA PRO A 7 27.38 76.86 -10.82
C PRO A 7 28.29 75.61 -10.85
N ARG A 8 29.20 75.71 -11.84
CA ARG A 8 30.03 74.72 -12.56
C ARG A 8 31.42 74.43 -11.95
N SER A 9 31.82 73.15 -12.05
CA SER A 9 33.08 72.53 -12.56
C SER A 9 34.47 73.19 -12.41
N VAL A 10 35.49 72.37 -12.05
CA VAL A 10 36.81 72.32 -12.73
C VAL A 10 37.37 70.87 -12.74
N VAL A 11 37.89 70.46 -13.90
CA VAL A 11 38.59 69.20 -14.21
C VAL A 11 40.09 69.48 -14.43
N ARG A 12 41.02 68.62 -13.98
CA ARG A 12 42.19 68.16 -14.79
C ARG A 12 43.04 67.03 -14.13
N ARG A 13 43.05 65.88 -14.84
CA ARG A 13 44.14 64.93 -15.22
C ARG A 13 45.57 65.24 -14.73
N LYS A 14 46.52 64.32 -14.47
CA LYS A 14 46.84 62.94 -14.95
C LYS A 14 48.11 62.48 -14.17
N THR A 15 48.31 61.18 -13.86
CA THR A 15 49.41 60.27 -14.33
C THR A 15 49.57 58.99 -13.48
N ARG A 16 50.17 57.96 -14.11
CA ARG A 16 50.15 56.50 -13.84
C ARG A 16 51.21 56.01 -12.84
N GLY A 17 50.96 54.82 -12.25
CA GLY A 17 51.99 53.89 -11.74
C GLY A 17 51.40 52.78 -10.86
N PRO A 18 51.68 51.47 -11.09
CA PRO A 18 50.89 50.36 -10.54
C PRO A 18 51.38 49.89 -9.16
N LEU A 19 50.46 49.53 -8.28
CA LEU A 19 50.74 48.68 -7.12
C LEU A 19 49.92 47.40 -7.28
N LEU A 20 50.61 46.30 -7.56
CA LEU A 20 50.08 44.96 -7.39
C LEU A 20 49.68 44.78 -5.92
N ALA A 21 48.41 44.49 -5.67
CA ALA A 21 47.97 43.93 -4.40
C ALA A 21 47.21 42.64 -4.70
N LEU A 22 47.79 41.52 -4.27
CA LEU A 22 47.16 40.20 -4.22
C LEU A 22 45.84 40.30 -3.46
N PHE A 23 44.71 40.04 -4.11
CA PHE A 23 43.49 39.63 -3.43
C PHE A 23 43.54 38.11 -3.31
N ALA A 24 43.88 37.61 -2.12
CA ALA A 24 43.61 36.24 -1.72
C ALA A 24 42.09 36.06 -1.62
N GLY A 25 41.51 35.34 -2.57
CA GLY A 25 40.12 34.92 -2.52
C GLY A 25 39.92 33.86 -1.44
N VAL A 26 39.26 34.23 -0.35
CA VAL A 26 38.71 33.27 0.60
C VAL A 26 37.38 32.79 0.03
N LEU A 27 37.39 31.65 -0.66
CA LEU A 27 36.18 30.87 -0.92
C LEU A 27 35.69 30.33 0.42
N GLY A 28 34.70 30.99 1.02
CA GLY A 28 33.92 30.40 2.10
C GLY A 28 33.05 29.28 1.55
N VAL A 29 33.51 28.04 1.68
CA VAL A 29 32.67 26.86 1.47
C VAL A 29 31.64 26.85 2.58
N VAL A 30 30.40 27.24 2.28
CA VAL A 30 29.25 26.90 3.12
C VAL A 30 29.02 25.41 2.92
N ALA A 31 29.67 24.58 3.74
CA ALA A 31 29.33 23.18 3.84
C ALA A 31 27.94 23.11 4.49
N SER A 32 26.90 22.97 3.67
CA SER A 32 25.60 22.52 4.13
C SER A 32 25.82 21.18 4.82
N LEU A 33 25.85 21.19 6.15
CA LEU A 33 25.76 19.97 6.96
C LEU A 33 24.40 19.36 6.66
N VAL A 34 24.35 18.49 5.64
CA VAL A 34 23.27 17.53 5.46
C VAL A 34 23.42 16.58 6.64
N THR A 35 22.72 16.86 7.74
CA THR A 35 22.52 15.85 8.77
C THR A 35 21.90 14.65 8.06
N PRO A 36 22.56 13.46 8.07
CA PRO A 36 21.89 12.27 7.60
C PRO A 36 20.56 12.17 8.37
N PRO A 37 19.45 11.78 7.72
CA PRO A 37 18.22 11.52 8.44
C PRO A 37 18.57 10.59 9.60
N THR A 38 18.09 10.92 10.80
CA THR A 38 18.18 10.02 11.93
C THR A 38 17.66 8.66 11.47
N ALA A 39 18.48 7.61 11.56
CA ALA A 39 18.03 6.25 11.30
C ALA A 39 16.88 5.99 12.28
N HIS A 40 15.64 6.11 11.80
CA HIS A 40 14.48 5.73 12.58
C HIS A 40 14.53 4.22 12.78
N ALA A 41 14.20 3.76 13.99
CA ALA A 41 14.02 2.35 14.23
C ALA A 41 12.91 1.83 13.31
N ALA A 42 13.07 0.62 12.77
CA ALA A 42 12.03 -0.02 11.96
C ALA A 42 10.71 -0.05 12.74
N GLU A 43 9.63 0.43 12.12
CA GLU A 43 8.32 0.48 12.75
C GLU A 43 7.64 -0.90 12.70
N SER A 44 6.72 -1.12 13.62
CA SER A 44 6.09 -2.44 13.86
C SER A 44 4.70 -2.61 13.24
N THR A 45 4.11 -1.52 12.73
CA THR A 45 2.75 -1.48 12.15
C THR A 45 2.76 -0.81 10.78
N LEU A 46 1.81 -1.18 9.92
CA LEU A 46 1.80 -0.73 8.52
C LEU A 46 1.68 0.80 8.39
N GLY A 47 0.74 1.40 9.13
CA GLY A 47 0.51 2.84 9.14
C GLY A 47 1.72 3.64 9.64
N ALA A 48 2.36 3.19 10.73
CA ALA A 48 3.55 3.84 11.26
C ALA A 48 4.75 3.71 10.30
N ALA A 49 4.94 2.53 9.70
CA ALA A 49 6.00 2.32 8.71
C ALA A 49 5.80 3.18 7.45
N ALA A 50 4.58 3.28 6.92
CA ALA A 50 4.28 4.17 5.81
C ALA A 50 4.54 5.65 6.14
N ALA A 51 4.20 6.07 7.37
CA ALA A 51 4.38 7.44 7.83
C ALA A 51 5.84 7.89 7.88
N GLN A 52 6.82 6.97 8.01
CA GLN A 52 8.25 7.30 7.92
C GLN A 52 8.62 7.92 6.56
N SER A 53 7.87 7.61 5.51
CA SER A 53 8.05 8.16 4.17
C SER A 53 7.05 9.26 3.81
N GLY A 54 6.29 9.76 4.80
CA GLY A 54 5.24 10.76 4.60
C GLY A 54 3.97 10.21 3.93
N ARG A 55 3.73 8.90 4.00
CA ARG A 55 2.60 8.21 3.36
C ARG A 55 1.63 7.60 4.37
N TYR A 56 0.45 7.24 3.91
CA TYR A 56 -0.51 6.44 4.69
C TYR A 56 -0.50 4.96 4.28
N PHE A 57 -0.93 4.10 5.20
CA PHE A 57 -1.40 2.74 4.91
C PHE A 57 -2.81 2.59 5.47
N GLY A 58 -3.78 2.41 4.57
CA GLY A 58 -5.20 2.46 4.86
C GLY A 58 -5.91 1.12 4.68
N VAL A 59 -7.18 1.10 5.09
CA VAL A 59 -8.05 -0.07 4.98
C VAL A 59 -9.50 0.30 4.68
N ALA A 60 -10.20 -0.56 3.96
CA ALA A 60 -11.66 -0.48 3.84
C ALA A 60 -12.35 -0.94 5.15
N ILE A 61 -13.24 -0.10 5.68
CA ILE A 61 -13.99 -0.37 6.91
C ILE A 61 -15.47 -0.58 6.62
N ALA A 62 -16.03 -1.65 7.17
CA ALA A 62 -17.47 -1.92 7.18
C ALA A 62 -18.07 -1.58 8.55
N ALA A 63 -19.07 -0.71 8.60
CA ALA A 63 -19.75 -0.30 9.82
C ALA A 63 -20.33 -1.49 10.60
N GLY A 64 -20.83 -2.51 9.89
CA GLY A 64 -21.39 -3.74 10.47
C GLY A 64 -20.35 -4.59 11.22
N LYS A 65 -19.05 -4.44 10.90
CA LYS A 65 -17.95 -5.20 11.52
C LYS A 65 -17.31 -4.49 12.71
N LEU A 66 -17.69 -3.24 13.01
CA LEU A 66 -17.12 -2.46 14.12
C LEU A 66 -17.48 -3.00 15.52
N GLY A 67 -18.37 -4.00 15.61
CA GLY A 67 -18.63 -4.74 16.85
C GLY A 67 -17.72 -5.95 17.08
N ASP A 68 -16.92 -6.35 16.08
CA ASP A 68 -15.98 -7.46 16.19
C ASP A 68 -14.66 -6.95 16.80
N PRO A 69 -14.25 -7.46 17.99
CA PRO A 69 -13.03 -7.01 18.66
C PRO A 69 -11.75 -7.42 17.91
N THR A 70 -11.75 -8.56 17.21
CA THR A 70 -10.58 -8.98 16.40
C THR A 70 -10.42 -8.04 15.22
N TYR A 71 -11.51 -7.73 14.53
CA TYR A 71 -11.54 -6.79 13.41
C TYR A 71 -11.02 -5.41 13.84
N THR A 72 -11.61 -4.82 14.88
CA THR A 72 -11.27 -3.47 15.34
C THR A 72 -9.88 -3.39 15.96
N THR A 73 -9.40 -4.44 16.65
CA THR A 73 -8.03 -4.47 17.20
C THR A 73 -6.99 -4.42 16.09
N ILE A 74 -7.15 -5.22 15.04
CA ILE A 74 -6.24 -5.21 13.88
C ILE A 74 -6.37 -3.87 13.16
N ALA A 75 -7.60 -3.46 12.83
CA ALA A 75 -7.85 -2.26 12.06
C ALA A 75 -7.33 -1.00 12.75
N ASN A 76 -7.47 -0.93 14.08
CA ASN A 76 -7.00 0.22 14.85
C ASN A 76 -5.48 0.28 14.93
N ARG A 77 -4.84 -0.87 15.17
CA ARG A 77 -3.38 -0.96 15.33
C ARG A 77 -2.63 -0.67 14.04
N GLU A 78 -3.12 -1.19 12.91
CA GLU A 78 -2.30 -1.32 11.70
C GLU A 78 -2.46 -0.16 10.72
N PHE A 79 -3.58 0.58 10.76
CA PHE A 79 -3.93 1.53 9.70
C PHE A 79 -4.12 2.95 10.23
N ASN A 80 -3.66 3.93 9.44
CA ASN A 80 -3.79 5.36 9.70
C ASN A 80 -4.69 6.11 8.69
N SER A 81 -5.30 5.38 7.75
CA SER A 81 -6.28 5.90 6.79
C SER A 81 -7.45 4.92 6.64
N VAL A 82 -8.65 5.43 6.42
CA VAL A 82 -9.89 4.64 6.32
C VAL A 82 -10.68 5.04 5.09
N THR A 83 -11.20 4.05 4.37
CA THR A 83 -12.26 4.21 3.38
C THR A 83 -13.50 3.49 3.89
N ALA A 84 -14.68 4.10 3.83
CA ALA A 84 -15.93 3.36 4.09
C ALA A 84 -16.19 2.41 2.92
N GLU A 85 -16.31 1.10 3.18
CA GLU A 85 -16.43 0.08 2.13
C GLU A 85 -17.71 0.30 1.29
N ASN A 86 -18.80 0.71 1.95
CA ASN A 86 -20.08 0.98 1.27
C ASN A 86 -20.83 2.20 1.82
N GLU A 87 -20.54 2.62 3.05
CA GLU A 87 -21.40 3.48 3.84
C GLU A 87 -21.38 4.96 3.41
N MET A 88 -20.49 5.32 2.47
CA MET A 88 -20.42 6.64 1.84
C MET A 88 -20.78 6.60 0.33
N LYS A 89 -21.27 5.46 -0.18
CA LYS A 89 -21.78 5.34 -1.56
C LYS A 89 -23.15 6.00 -1.70
N ILE A 90 -23.59 6.15 -2.96
CA ILE A 90 -24.77 6.92 -3.33
C ILE A 90 -26.05 6.37 -2.69
N ASP A 91 -26.25 5.05 -2.75
CA ASP A 91 -27.42 4.38 -2.18
C ASP A 91 -27.49 4.45 -0.66
N ALA A 92 -26.34 4.35 0.00
CA ALA A 92 -26.21 4.48 1.45
C ALA A 92 -26.49 5.92 1.92
N THR A 93 -25.98 6.92 1.19
CA THR A 93 -26.04 8.32 1.63
C THR A 93 -27.28 9.07 1.15
N GLU A 94 -27.91 8.65 0.05
CA GLU A 94 -29.15 9.25 -0.47
C GLU A 94 -30.17 8.16 -0.88
N PRO A 95 -30.71 7.39 0.07
CA PRO A 95 -31.60 6.25 -0.22
C PRO A 95 -32.89 6.66 -0.94
N GLN A 96 -33.34 7.91 -0.77
CA GLN A 96 -34.45 8.51 -1.51
C GLN A 96 -34.03 9.88 -2.02
N GLN A 97 -34.47 10.26 -3.23
CA GLN A 97 -34.07 11.52 -3.86
C GLN A 97 -34.31 12.73 -2.93
N GLY A 98 -33.26 13.48 -2.63
CA GLY A 98 -33.27 14.65 -1.75
C GLY A 98 -33.35 14.32 -0.26
N ARG A 99 -33.34 13.05 0.15
CA ARG A 99 -33.32 12.61 1.56
C ARG A 99 -32.02 11.87 1.84
N PHE A 100 -31.10 12.59 2.46
CA PHE A 100 -29.80 12.04 2.84
C PHE A 100 -29.88 11.29 4.17
N ASP A 101 -29.11 10.20 4.27
CA ASP A 101 -28.87 9.45 5.50
C ASP A 101 -27.37 9.23 5.67
N PHE A 102 -26.79 9.84 6.70
CA PHE A 102 -25.36 9.72 6.99
C PHE A 102 -25.07 8.77 8.15
N THR A 103 -26.06 8.06 8.69
CA THR A 103 -25.91 7.27 9.93
C THR A 103 -24.79 6.24 9.82
N ALA A 104 -24.74 5.50 8.72
CA ALA A 104 -23.72 4.48 8.50
C ALA A 104 -22.35 5.10 8.20
N GLY A 105 -22.31 6.12 7.33
CA GLY A 105 -21.07 6.82 6.98
C GLY A 105 -20.43 7.53 8.17
N ASP A 106 -21.24 8.20 9.00
CA ASP A 106 -20.81 8.86 10.24
C ASP A 106 -20.27 7.85 11.25
N ARG A 107 -20.84 6.65 11.31
CA ARG A 107 -20.31 5.59 12.19
C ARG A 107 -18.89 5.20 11.80
N VAL A 108 -18.60 5.06 10.51
CA VAL A 108 -17.23 4.77 10.02
C VAL A 108 -16.32 5.98 10.22
N TYR A 109 -16.78 7.18 9.83
CA TYR A 109 -16.01 8.41 9.99
C TYR A 109 -15.63 8.67 11.45
N ASN A 110 -16.60 8.61 12.37
CA ASN A 110 -16.38 8.83 13.79
C ASN A 110 -15.41 7.81 14.37
N TRP A 111 -15.54 6.54 14.00
CA TRP A 111 -14.58 5.51 14.41
C TRP A 111 -13.18 5.82 13.89
N ALA A 112 -13.03 6.24 12.63
CA ALA A 112 -11.74 6.58 12.03
C ALA A 112 -11.06 7.74 12.80
N VAL A 113 -11.76 8.87 12.99
CA VAL A 113 -11.17 10.05 13.64
C VAL A 113 -10.90 9.84 15.13
N GLN A 114 -11.77 9.13 15.85
CA GLN A 114 -11.53 8.75 17.26
C GLN A 114 -10.29 7.89 17.43
N ASN A 115 -9.90 7.18 16.37
CA ASN A 115 -8.75 6.29 16.34
C ASN A 115 -7.58 6.88 15.52
N GLY A 116 -7.55 8.20 15.33
CA GLY A 116 -6.43 8.93 14.75
C GLY A 116 -6.18 8.66 13.26
N LYS A 117 -7.23 8.35 12.49
CA LYS A 117 -7.13 7.99 11.08
C LYS A 117 -7.70 9.10 10.20
N GLU A 118 -7.02 9.39 9.10
CA GLU A 118 -7.63 10.18 8.02
C GLU A 118 -8.69 9.36 7.27
N VAL A 119 -9.54 10.04 6.49
CA VAL A 119 -10.64 9.39 5.77
C VAL A 119 -10.58 9.73 4.29
N ARG A 120 -10.71 8.68 3.46
CA ARG A 120 -11.04 8.80 2.04
C ARG A 120 -12.55 8.61 1.86
N GLY A 121 -13.21 9.60 1.30
CA GLY A 121 -14.63 9.52 0.96
C GLY A 121 -14.84 8.75 -0.34
N HIS A 122 -15.70 7.74 -0.32
CA HIS A 122 -15.94 6.83 -1.44
C HIS A 122 -17.43 6.45 -1.51
N THR A 123 -18.17 6.79 -2.57
CA THR A 123 -17.82 7.62 -3.74
C THR A 123 -19.05 8.42 -4.17
N LEU A 124 -18.84 9.57 -4.81
CA LEU A 124 -19.88 10.58 -5.05
C LEU A 124 -20.65 10.38 -6.36
N ALA A 125 -20.01 9.92 -7.43
CA ALA A 125 -20.66 9.74 -8.72
C ALA A 125 -20.13 8.49 -9.44
N TRP A 126 -20.99 7.48 -9.55
CA TRP A 126 -20.65 6.17 -10.09
C TRP A 126 -21.88 5.51 -10.70
N HIS A 127 -21.66 4.61 -11.66
CA HIS A 127 -22.73 3.89 -12.35
C HIS A 127 -23.31 2.73 -11.53
N SER A 128 -22.52 2.16 -10.61
CA SER A 128 -22.93 1.05 -9.75
C SER A 128 -23.44 1.54 -8.40
N GLN A 129 -24.15 0.67 -7.69
CA GLN A 129 -24.73 0.94 -6.36
C GLN A 129 -25.47 2.28 -6.28
N GLN A 130 -26.12 2.67 -7.37
CA GLN A 130 -27.06 3.78 -7.36
C GLN A 130 -28.36 3.33 -6.67
N PRO A 131 -29.01 4.19 -5.88
CA PRO A 131 -30.35 3.90 -5.38
C PRO A 131 -31.32 3.81 -6.56
N ALA A 132 -32.39 3.02 -6.42
CA ALA A 132 -33.33 2.74 -7.50
C ALA A 132 -33.91 4.01 -8.15
N TRP A 133 -34.11 5.08 -7.37
CA TRP A 133 -34.59 6.36 -7.91
C TRP A 133 -33.59 6.96 -8.92
N MET A 134 -32.28 6.89 -8.67
CA MET A 134 -31.25 7.45 -9.55
C MET A 134 -31.04 6.58 -10.79
N GLN A 135 -31.13 5.25 -10.65
CA GLN A 135 -31.04 4.31 -11.79
C GLN A 135 -32.10 4.61 -12.86
N ASN A 136 -33.29 5.06 -12.44
CA ASN A 136 -34.42 5.38 -13.30
C ASN A 136 -34.36 6.79 -13.91
N LEU A 137 -33.39 7.62 -13.53
CA LEU A 137 -33.20 8.94 -14.12
C LEU A 137 -32.32 8.89 -15.37
N SER A 138 -32.48 9.91 -16.22
CA SER A 138 -31.63 10.14 -17.40
C SER A 138 -31.56 11.63 -17.74
N GLY A 139 -30.73 11.99 -18.72
CA GLY A 139 -30.65 13.35 -19.26
C GLY A 139 -30.34 14.41 -18.20
N SER A 140 -30.98 15.57 -18.33
CA SER A 140 -30.78 16.73 -17.43
C SER A 140 -31.24 16.45 -16.00
N ALA A 141 -32.29 15.65 -15.80
CA ALA A 141 -32.78 15.29 -14.47
C ALA A 141 -31.73 14.49 -13.68
N LEU A 142 -31.10 13.50 -14.33
CA LEU A 142 -29.99 12.75 -13.72
C LEU A 142 -28.77 13.65 -13.50
N ARG A 143 -28.44 14.52 -14.46
CA ARG A 143 -27.32 15.46 -14.30
C ARG A 143 -27.49 16.34 -13.06
N GLN A 144 -28.69 16.88 -12.85
CA GLN A 144 -28.97 17.69 -11.67
C GLN A 144 -28.97 16.87 -10.39
N ALA A 145 -29.49 15.63 -10.41
CA ALA A 145 -29.44 14.73 -9.27
C ALA A 145 -28.00 14.42 -8.84
N MET A 146 -27.09 14.15 -9.79
CA MET A 146 -25.66 13.95 -9.53
C MET A 146 -25.05 15.18 -8.85
N ILE A 147 -25.33 16.39 -9.35
CA ILE A 147 -24.84 17.64 -8.76
C ILE A 147 -25.37 17.83 -7.33
N ASN A 148 -26.66 17.57 -7.11
CA ASN A 148 -27.30 17.69 -5.80
C ASN A 148 -26.71 16.68 -4.80
N HIS A 149 -26.48 15.44 -5.24
CA HIS A 149 -25.86 14.38 -4.45
C HIS A 149 -24.46 14.78 -3.98
N ILE A 150 -23.59 15.18 -4.93
CA ILE A 150 -22.22 15.65 -4.64
C ILE A 150 -22.25 16.77 -3.60
N ASN A 151 -23.10 17.79 -3.80
CA ASN A 151 -23.22 18.90 -2.85
C ASN A 151 -23.70 18.46 -1.48
N GLY A 152 -24.73 17.60 -1.40
CA GLY A 152 -25.31 17.14 -0.14
C GLY A 152 -24.29 16.37 0.70
N VAL A 153 -23.66 15.35 0.10
CA VAL A 153 -22.67 14.50 0.79
C VAL A 153 -21.43 15.32 1.18
N MET A 154 -20.86 16.09 0.26
CA MET A 154 -19.65 16.86 0.56
C MET A 154 -19.90 18.00 1.54
N THR A 155 -21.10 18.59 1.58
CA THR A 155 -21.44 19.62 2.58
C THR A 155 -21.47 19.03 4.00
N HIS A 156 -22.01 17.82 4.17
CA HIS A 156 -22.05 17.14 5.48
C HIS A 156 -20.64 16.84 6.02
N TYR A 157 -19.73 16.42 5.13
CA TYR A 157 -18.35 16.08 5.46
C TYR A 157 -17.32 17.20 5.18
N LYS A 158 -17.76 18.43 4.96
CA LYS A 158 -16.89 19.53 4.55
C LYS A 158 -15.75 19.77 5.54
N GLY A 159 -14.51 19.80 5.04
CA GLY A 159 -13.29 20.00 5.83
C GLY A 159 -12.84 18.81 6.65
N LYS A 160 -13.49 17.64 6.50
CA LYS A 160 -13.25 16.44 7.32
C LYS A 160 -12.60 15.29 6.54
N ILE A 161 -12.56 15.37 5.22
CA ILE A 161 -12.16 14.28 4.32
C ILE A 161 -10.88 14.67 3.61
N ALA A 162 -9.86 13.82 3.67
CA ALA A 162 -8.56 14.08 3.05
C ALA A 162 -8.64 13.97 1.52
N GLN A 163 -9.33 12.94 1.03
CA GLN A 163 -9.47 12.62 -0.39
C GLN A 163 -10.90 12.18 -0.70
N TRP A 164 -11.46 12.64 -1.80
CA TRP A 164 -12.74 12.15 -2.32
C TRP A 164 -12.53 11.43 -3.64
N ASP A 165 -13.00 10.19 -3.73
CA ASP A 165 -13.24 9.55 -5.02
C ASP A 165 -14.51 10.19 -5.60
N VAL A 166 -14.33 11.26 -6.37
CA VAL A 166 -15.45 12.07 -6.91
C VAL A 166 -16.17 11.28 -7.99
N VAL A 167 -15.42 10.65 -8.87
CA VAL A 167 -15.94 9.79 -9.93
C VAL A 167 -15.25 8.44 -9.87
N ASN A 168 -16.03 7.38 -9.91
CA ASN A 168 -15.54 6.00 -9.93
C ASN A 168 -15.89 5.31 -11.28
N GLU A 169 -14.95 4.53 -11.82
CA GLU A 169 -15.14 3.53 -12.90
C GLU A 169 -15.85 4.01 -14.17
N ALA A 170 -15.47 5.19 -14.65
CA ALA A 170 -16.11 5.80 -15.81
C ALA A 170 -15.64 5.25 -17.17
N PHE A 171 -14.58 4.43 -17.21
CA PHE A 171 -14.13 3.78 -18.45
C PHE A 171 -14.65 2.34 -18.56
N ALA A 172 -14.94 1.96 -19.81
CA ALA A 172 -15.31 0.60 -20.15
C ALA A 172 -14.09 -0.33 -20.04
N ASP A 173 -14.35 -1.58 -19.69
CA ASP A 173 -13.32 -2.61 -19.73
C ASP A 173 -13.02 -3.05 -21.17
N GLY A 174 -11.91 -3.75 -21.35
CA GLY A 174 -11.43 -4.22 -22.66
C GLY A 174 -10.53 -3.20 -23.37
N ASN A 175 -10.47 -3.31 -24.70
CA ASN A 175 -9.40 -2.70 -25.49
C ASN A 175 -9.81 -1.41 -26.24
N SER A 176 -11.01 -0.88 -25.99
CA SER A 176 -11.50 0.30 -26.72
C SER A 176 -11.01 1.62 -26.13
N GLY A 177 -10.73 1.67 -24.82
CA GLY A 177 -10.53 2.94 -24.10
C GLY A 177 -11.79 3.82 -24.06
N ALA A 178 -12.97 3.28 -24.39
CA ALA A 178 -14.21 4.03 -24.41
C ALA A 178 -14.69 4.36 -22.98
N ARG A 179 -15.52 5.39 -22.86
CA ARG A 179 -16.32 5.60 -21.66
C ARG A 179 -17.30 4.44 -21.48
N ARG A 180 -17.54 4.05 -20.23
CA ARG A 180 -18.55 3.05 -19.87
C ARG A 180 -19.93 3.57 -20.21
N ASP A 181 -20.70 2.81 -20.98
CA ASP A 181 -22.10 3.13 -21.21
C ASP A 181 -22.88 3.01 -19.89
N SER A 182 -23.44 4.14 -19.45
CA SER A 182 -24.15 4.27 -18.18
C SER A 182 -25.16 5.41 -18.29
N ASN A 183 -26.16 5.43 -17.40
CA ASN A 183 -27.09 6.55 -17.36
C ASN A 183 -26.37 7.90 -17.19
N LEU A 184 -25.33 7.97 -16.35
CA LEU A 184 -24.46 9.13 -16.17
C LEU A 184 -23.75 9.54 -17.46
N GLN A 185 -23.09 8.59 -18.14
CA GLN A 185 -22.39 8.86 -19.40
C GLN A 185 -23.35 9.35 -20.50
N ARG A 186 -24.58 8.82 -20.55
CA ARG A 186 -25.62 9.26 -21.48
C ARG A 186 -26.18 10.66 -21.20
N THR A 187 -25.86 11.27 -20.06
CA THR A 187 -26.18 12.70 -19.81
C THR A 187 -25.30 13.64 -20.63
N GLY A 188 -24.16 13.17 -21.14
CA GLY A 188 -23.18 13.94 -21.90
C GLY A 188 -21.75 13.64 -21.43
N ASN A 189 -20.77 13.65 -22.36
CA ASN A 189 -19.36 13.31 -22.08
C ASN A 189 -18.70 14.16 -20.97
N ASP A 190 -19.23 15.36 -20.75
CA ASP A 190 -18.79 16.37 -19.78
C ASP A 190 -19.18 16.04 -18.33
N TRP A 191 -19.98 15.01 -18.08
CA TRP A 191 -20.51 14.70 -16.73
C TRP A 191 -19.42 14.57 -15.67
N ILE A 192 -18.27 14.00 -16.02
CA ILE A 192 -17.11 13.85 -15.13
C ILE A 192 -16.55 15.23 -14.77
N GLU A 193 -16.32 16.09 -15.76
CA GLU A 193 -15.83 17.45 -15.50
C GLU A 193 -16.80 18.24 -14.61
N VAL A 194 -18.10 18.13 -14.87
CA VAL A 194 -19.14 18.76 -14.05
C VAL A 194 -19.08 18.24 -12.60
N ALA A 195 -18.88 16.94 -12.40
CA ALA A 195 -18.73 16.36 -11.06
C ALA A 195 -17.52 16.97 -10.31
N PHE A 196 -16.35 17.03 -10.94
CA PHE A 196 -15.15 17.63 -10.32
C PHE A 196 -15.33 19.12 -10.01
N ARG A 197 -15.90 19.91 -10.94
CA ARG A 197 -16.16 21.33 -10.69
C ARG A 197 -17.15 21.55 -9.54
N THR A 198 -18.18 20.70 -9.46
CA THR A 198 -19.14 20.72 -8.35
C THR A 198 -18.46 20.38 -7.03
N ALA A 199 -17.68 19.30 -7.00
CA ALA A 199 -16.97 18.84 -5.81
C ALA A 199 -15.99 19.90 -5.27
N ARG A 200 -15.23 20.56 -6.15
CA ARG A 200 -14.32 21.65 -5.76
C ARG A 200 -15.05 22.82 -5.11
N ALA A 201 -16.23 23.17 -5.61
CA ALA A 201 -17.03 24.25 -5.03
C ALA A 201 -17.63 23.85 -3.67
N ALA A 202 -18.05 22.60 -3.51
CA ALA A 202 -18.61 22.07 -2.28
C ALA A 202 -17.57 22.07 -1.14
N ASP A 203 -16.38 21.51 -1.41
CA ASP A 203 -15.27 21.48 -0.46
C ASP A 203 -13.91 21.74 -1.15
N PRO A 204 -13.37 22.97 -1.06
CA PRO A 204 -12.06 23.29 -1.60
C PRO A 204 -10.88 22.62 -0.86
N SER A 205 -11.08 22.11 0.35
CA SER A 205 -10.01 21.58 1.19
C SER A 205 -9.64 20.13 0.91
N ALA A 206 -10.56 19.35 0.34
CA ALA A 206 -10.34 17.96 -0.01
C ALA A 206 -9.55 17.82 -1.32
N LYS A 207 -8.71 16.79 -1.41
CA LYS A 207 -8.15 16.34 -2.69
C LYS A 207 -9.21 15.59 -3.49
N LEU A 208 -9.38 15.94 -4.76
CA LEU A 208 -10.40 15.36 -5.64
C LEU A 208 -9.78 14.31 -6.56
N CYS A 209 -10.16 13.06 -6.37
CA CYS A 209 -9.62 11.91 -7.09
C CYS A 209 -10.60 11.38 -8.14
N TYR A 210 -10.05 10.94 -9.27
CA TYR A 210 -10.70 9.99 -10.18
C TYR A 210 -10.24 8.57 -9.82
N ASN A 211 -11.14 7.62 -9.62
CA ASN A 211 -10.81 6.25 -9.21
C ASN A 211 -11.31 5.22 -10.24
N ASP A 212 -10.50 4.21 -10.59
CA ASP A 212 -10.90 3.12 -11.50
C ASP A 212 -10.00 1.87 -11.30
N TYR A 213 -10.43 0.73 -11.83
CA TYR A 213 -9.69 -0.54 -11.89
C TYR A 213 -9.25 -0.89 -13.32
N ASN A 214 -8.37 -1.89 -13.46
CA ASN A 214 -7.80 -2.30 -14.76
C ASN A 214 -7.11 -1.14 -15.49
N VAL A 215 -6.57 -0.20 -14.71
CA VAL A 215 -5.86 1.00 -15.18
C VAL A 215 -4.42 1.03 -14.67
N GLU A 216 -3.94 -0.08 -14.11
CA GLU A 216 -2.60 -0.21 -13.53
C GLU A 216 -1.56 -0.51 -14.61
N ASN A 217 -1.91 -1.34 -15.59
CA ASN A 217 -1.01 -1.70 -16.70
C ASN A 217 -0.94 -0.56 -17.72
N TRP A 218 0.24 0.06 -17.86
CA TRP A 218 0.44 1.21 -18.75
C TRP A 218 0.01 0.94 -20.19
N ASN A 219 0.17 -0.28 -20.69
CA ASN A 219 -0.12 -0.63 -22.07
C ASN A 219 -1.61 -0.88 -22.34
N ALA A 220 -2.46 -0.90 -21.32
CA ALA A 220 -3.89 -1.13 -21.50
C ALA A 220 -4.59 0.12 -22.07
N ALA A 221 -5.53 -0.11 -23.00
CA ALA A 221 -6.29 0.97 -23.62
C ALA A 221 -7.09 1.80 -22.60
N LYS A 222 -7.63 1.14 -21.55
CA LYS A 222 -8.32 1.80 -20.44
C LYS A 222 -7.41 2.78 -19.69
N THR A 223 -6.19 2.36 -19.36
CA THR A 223 -5.15 3.22 -18.74
C THR A 223 -4.83 4.43 -19.60
N GLN A 224 -4.62 4.22 -20.90
CA GLN A 224 -4.29 5.30 -21.83
C GLN A 224 -5.45 6.31 -21.99
N ALA A 225 -6.70 5.83 -22.01
CA ALA A 225 -7.88 6.69 -22.07
C ALA A 225 -8.06 7.51 -20.79
N MET A 226 -7.85 6.89 -19.62
CA MET A 226 -7.84 7.59 -18.33
C MET A 226 -6.75 8.65 -18.29
N TYR A 227 -5.53 8.31 -18.73
CA TYR A 227 -4.41 9.24 -18.80
C TYR A 227 -4.71 10.43 -19.71
N ALA A 228 -5.28 10.19 -20.90
CA ALA A 228 -5.66 11.24 -21.83
C ALA A 228 -6.71 12.20 -21.24
N MET A 229 -7.69 11.68 -20.50
CA MET A 229 -8.69 12.50 -19.81
C MET A 229 -8.06 13.37 -18.71
N VAL A 230 -7.22 12.79 -17.86
CA VAL A 230 -6.56 13.56 -16.78
C VAL A 230 -5.65 14.63 -17.37
N ARG A 231 -4.89 14.31 -18.42
CA ARG A 231 -4.08 15.29 -19.14
C ARG A 231 -4.91 16.45 -19.70
N ASP A 232 -6.02 16.16 -20.36
CA ASP A 232 -6.96 17.17 -20.87
C ASP A 232 -7.52 18.05 -19.72
N PHE A 233 -7.91 17.43 -18.61
CA PHE A 233 -8.41 18.13 -17.44
C PHE A 233 -7.38 19.10 -16.87
N LYS A 234 -6.12 18.69 -16.75
CA LYS A 234 -5.04 19.58 -16.30
C LYS A 234 -4.77 20.71 -17.30
N GLN A 235 -4.84 20.45 -18.60
CA GLN A 235 -4.68 21.48 -19.64
C GLN A 235 -5.79 22.54 -19.62
N ARG A 236 -7.04 22.14 -19.35
CA ARG A 236 -8.20 23.04 -19.34
C ARG A 236 -8.58 23.60 -17.96
N GLY A 237 -7.82 23.28 -16.91
CA GLY A 237 -8.10 23.76 -15.55
C GLY A 237 -9.36 23.14 -14.92
N VAL A 238 -9.63 21.86 -15.21
CA VAL A 238 -10.61 21.07 -14.46
C VAL A 238 -9.99 20.69 -13.10
N PRO A 239 -10.69 20.86 -11.97
CA PRO A 239 -10.09 20.73 -10.64
C PRO A 239 -9.95 19.27 -10.21
N ILE A 240 -8.96 18.57 -10.76
CA ILE A 240 -8.55 17.22 -10.34
C ILE A 240 -7.17 17.28 -9.66
N ASP A 241 -7.07 16.65 -8.49
CA ASP A 241 -5.85 16.63 -7.68
C ASP A 241 -5.19 15.27 -7.67
N CYS A 242 -5.96 14.18 -7.80
CA CYS A 242 -5.43 12.83 -7.67
C CYS A 242 -6.06 11.83 -8.65
N VAL A 243 -5.37 10.70 -8.80
CA VAL A 243 -5.87 9.50 -9.46
C VAL A 243 -5.70 8.32 -8.51
N GLY A 244 -6.82 7.64 -8.24
CA GLY A 244 -6.88 6.39 -7.49
C GLY A 244 -6.81 5.19 -8.43
N PHE A 245 -5.93 4.25 -8.11
CA PHE A 245 -5.78 2.99 -8.79
C PHE A 245 -6.30 1.90 -7.85
N GLN A 246 -7.44 1.29 -8.19
CA GLN A 246 -8.05 0.26 -7.33
C GLN A 246 -7.06 -0.87 -7.07
N ALA A 247 -6.29 -1.30 -8.08
CA ALA A 247 -5.25 -2.32 -7.93
C ALA A 247 -5.79 -3.67 -7.44
N HIS A 248 -6.96 -4.05 -7.94
CA HIS A 248 -7.51 -5.40 -7.81
C HIS A 248 -6.77 -6.39 -8.72
N PHE A 249 -5.69 -6.99 -8.22
CA PHE A 249 -4.84 -7.88 -9.00
C PHE A 249 -5.27 -9.34 -8.86
N ASN A 250 -5.42 -10.01 -10.00
CA ASN A 250 -5.75 -11.44 -10.08
C ASN A 250 -5.23 -12.05 -11.38
N SER A 251 -5.47 -13.32 -11.65
CA SER A 251 -4.98 -13.96 -12.88
C SER A 251 -5.52 -13.34 -14.18
N GLY A 252 -6.68 -12.69 -14.15
CA GLY A 252 -7.29 -12.00 -15.30
C GLY A 252 -6.79 -10.56 -15.49
N ASN A 253 -6.42 -9.88 -14.40
CA ASN A 253 -5.75 -8.59 -14.39
C ASN A 253 -4.49 -8.67 -13.50
N PRO A 254 -3.40 -9.30 -13.98
CA PRO A 254 -2.23 -9.50 -13.15
C PRO A 254 -1.48 -8.19 -12.93
N TYR A 255 -0.82 -8.09 -11.78
CA TYR A 255 0.20 -7.06 -11.56
C TYR A 255 1.28 -7.14 -12.65
N ASN A 256 1.76 -5.97 -13.08
CA ASN A 256 2.88 -5.83 -13.99
C ASN A 256 3.81 -4.73 -13.45
N SER A 257 5.13 -4.91 -13.59
CA SER A 257 6.12 -3.93 -13.14
C SER A 257 6.01 -2.57 -13.82
N ASN A 258 5.33 -2.48 -14.96
CA ASN A 258 5.00 -1.19 -15.58
C ASN A 258 3.94 -0.39 -14.79
N PHE A 259 3.38 -0.92 -13.69
CA PHE A 259 2.51 -0.16 -12.80
C PHE A 259 3.24 1.05 -12.22
N ARG A 260 4.52 0.92 -11.85
CA ARG A 260 5.37 2.06 -11.49
C ARG A 260 5.42 3.14 -12.57
N THR A 261 5.57 2.73 -13.83
CA THR A 261 5.55 3.65 -14.97
C THR A 261 4.20 4.36 -15.09
N THR A 262 3.09 3.64 -14.89
CA THR A 262 1.76 4.25 -14.84
C THR A 262 1.67 5.31 -13.74
N LEU A 263 2.03 4.95 -12.50
CA LEU A 263 2.01 5.89 -11.36
C LEU A 263 2.85 7.14 -11.65
N GLN A 264 4.07 6.96 -12.18
CA GLN A 264 4.95 8.07 -12.54
C GLN A 264 4.36 8.95 -13.64
N ASN A 265 3.81 8.38 -14.71
CA ASN A 265 3.25 9.15 -15.81
C ASN A 265 2.07 10.00 -15.36
N PHE A 266 1.18 9.48 -14.49
CA PHE A 266 0.12 10.30 -13.91
C PHE A 266 0.67 11.37 -12.97
N ALA A 267 1.68 11.05 -12.15
CA ALA A 267 2.35 12.03 -11.30
C ALA A 267 2.94 13.20 -12.11
N ASP A 268 3.51 12.93 -13.29
CA ASP A 268 4.10 13.92 -14.19
C ASP A 268 3.07 14.87 -14.80
N LEU A 269 1.77 14.54 -14.78
CA LEU A 269 0.68 15.46 -15.13
C LEU A 269 0.39 16.49 -14.01
N GLY A 270 1.07 16.41 -12.88
CA GLY A 270 0.86 17.29 -11.74
C GLY A 270 -0.40 16.95 -10.92
N VAL A 271 -0.76 15.66 -10.88
CA VAL A 271 -1.73 15.09 -9.93
C VAL A 271 -1.01 14.14 -9.00
N ASP A 272 -1.53 13.97 -7.80
CA ASP A 272 -1.09 12.91 -6.90
C ASP A 272 -1.66 11.56 -7.34
N VAL A 273 -1.06 10.47 -6.88
CA VAL A 273 -1.56 9.12 -7.14
C VAL A 273 -1.77 8.37 -5.83
N ALA A 274 -2.71 7.45 -5.81
CA ALA A 274 -2.99 6.61 -4.64
C ALA A 274 -3.36 5.20 -5.09
N VAL A 275 -2.91 4.20 -4.33
CA VAL A 275 -3.44 2.83 -4.45
C VAL A 275 -4.62 2.72 -3.49
N THR A 276 -5.81 2.43 -4.00
CA THR A 276 -7.06 2.72 -3.28
C THR A 276 -7.82 1.50 -2.78
N GLU A 277 -7.70 0.35 -3.45
CA GLU A 277 -8.52 -0.84 -3.18
C GLU A 277 -7.70 -2.14 -3.29
N LEU A 278 -6.43 -2.09 -2.87
CA LEU A 278 -5.48 -3.16 -3.11
C LEU A 278 -5.95 -4.49 -2.50
N ASP A 279 -6.08 -5.47 -3.38
CA ASP A 279 -6.18 -6.89 -3.03
C ASP A 279 -5.50 -7.70 -4.15
N ILE A 280 -4.81 -8.79 -3.78
CA ILE A 280 -4.04 -9.60 -4.74
C ILE A 280 -4.41 -11.06 -4.53
N GLN A 281 -5.00 -11.71 -5.54
CA GLN A 281 -5.38 -13.12 -5.50
C GLN A 281 -4.22 -14.00 -4.99
N GLY A 282 -4.47 -14.78 -3.93
CA GLY A 282 -3.50 -15.64 -3.26
C GLY A 282 -2.51 -14.93 -2.33
N ALA A 283 -2.55 -13.59 -2.28
CA ALA A 283 -1.65 -12.72 -1.52
C ALA A 283 -0.15 -13.09 -1.66
N PRO A 284 0.39 -13.20 -2.89
CA PRO A 284 1.82 -13.47 -3.09
C PRO A 284 2.67 -12.37 -2.46
N ALA A 285 3.57 -12.77 -1.57
CA ALA A 285 4.39 -11.86 -0.79
C ALA A 285 5.23 -10.92 -1.66
N SER A 286 5.83 -11.42 -2.75
CA SER A 286 6.63 -10.60 -3.67
C SER A 286 5.81 -9.54 -4.41
N THR A 287 4.56 -9.85 -4.80
CA THR A 287 3.72 -8.92 -5.55
C THR A 287 3.25 -7.80 -4.63
N TYR A 288 2.85 -8.13 -3.40
CA TYR A 288 2.52 -7.12 -2.40
C TYR A 288 3.69 -6.17 -2.12
N ALA A 289 4.90 -6.70 -1.92
CA ALA A 289 6.10 -5.88 -1.76
C ALA A 289 6.40 -5.03 -3.00
N SER A 290 6.17 -5.57 -4.21
CA SER A 290 6.40 -4.84 -5.46
C SER A 290 5.48 -3.63 -5.59
N VAL A 291 4.18 -3.80 -5.31
CA VAL A 291 3.21 -2.69 -5.32
C VAL A 291 3.57 -1.61 -4.29
N VAL A 292 4.02 -2.01 -3.10
CA VAL A 292 4.49 -1.07 -2.07
C VAL A 292 5.69 -0.28 -2.57
N ASN A 293 6.69 -0.96 -3.13
CA ASN A 293 7.89 -0.33 -3.67
C ASN A 293 7.60 0.59 -4.87
N ASP A 294 6.59 0.28 -5.67
CA ASP A 294 6.14 1.16 -6.75
C ASP A 294 5.58 2.48 -6.21
N CYS A 295 4.78 2.44 -5.14
CA CYS A 295 4.31 3.65 -4.47
C CYS A 295 5.45 4.42 -3.79
N LEU A 296 6.37 3.73 -3.11
CA LEU A 296 7.53 4.35 -2.47
C LEU A 296 8.44 5.07 -3.48
N ALA A 297 8.57 4.50 -4.68
CA ALA A 297 9.38 5.06 -5.77
C ALA A 297 8.78 6.33 -6.40
N VAL A 298 7.49 6.60 -6.24
CA VAL A 298 6.81 7.78 -6.80
C VAL A 298 6.51 8.77 -5.68
N SER A 299 7.16 9.94 -5.71
CA SER A 299 7.06 10.96 -4.65
C SER A 299 5.64 11.50 -4.44
N ARG A 300 4.82 11.48 -5.50
CA ARG A 300 3.40 11.88 -5.47
C ARG A 300 2.44 10.74 -5.11
N CYS A 301 2.94 9.53 -4.85
CA CYS A 301 2.10 8.47 -4.32
C CYS A 301 1.79 8.73 -2.85
N LEU A 302 0.54 9.06 -2.54
CA LEU A 302 0.10 9.47 -1.20
C LEU A 302 0.11 8.32 -0.19
N GLY A 303 -0.18 7.11 -0.66
CA GLY A 303 -0.31 5.94 0.19
C GLY A 303 -1.06 4.81 -0.50
N ILE A 304 -1.29 3.76 0.29
CA ILE A 304 -1.89 2.50 -0.15
C ILE A 304 -3.05 2.16 0.77
N THR A 305 -4.19 1.75 0.23
CA THR A 305 -5.32 1.19 0.99
C THR A 305 -5.55 -0.24 0.53
N VAL A 306 -5.62 -1.19 1.47
CA VAL A 306 -6.04 -2.56 1.19
C VAL A 306 -7.56 -2.72 1.38
N TRP A 307 -8.20 -3.49 0.52
CA TRP A 307 -9.68 -3.56 0.46
C TRP A 307 -10.29 -4.57 1.45
N GLY A 308 -9.94 -4.41 2.72
CA GLY A 308 -10.47 -5.17 3.85
C GLY A 308 -9.40 -5.50 4.89
N VAL A 309 -9.82 -5.97 6.06
CA VAL A 309 -8.91 -6.29 7.18
C VAL A 309 -8.39 -7.73 7.07
N ARG A 310 -9.27 -8.73 7.21
CA ARG A 310 -8.95 -10.16 7.08
C ARG A 310 -9.49 -10.71 5.76
N ASP A 311 -8.94 -11.82 5.28
CA ASP A 311 -9.46 -12.52 4.10
C ASP A 311 -10.97 -12.79 4.18
N SER A 312 -11.50 -13.14 5.37
CA SER A 312 -12.93 -13.33 5.62
C SER A 312 -13.78 -12.06 5.51
N ASP A 313 -13.15 -10.89 5.58
CA ASP A 313 -13.82 -9.60 5.45
C ASP A 313 -13.83 -9.08 4.00
N SER A 314 -13.05 -9.71 3.10
CA SER A 314 -12.94 -9.33 1.70
C SER A 314 -14.22 -9.66 0.91
N TRP A 315 -14.60 -8.78 -0.01
CA TRP A 315 -15.60 -9.05 -1.04
C TRP A 315 -15.23 -10.21 -2.00
N ARG A 316 -13.96 -10.65 -1.99
CA ARG A 316 -13.39 -11.75 -2.80
C ARG A 316 -12.69 -12.77 -1.90
N SER A 317 -13.30 -13.10 -0.76
CA SER A 317 -12.72 -13.96 0.27
C SER A 317 -12.19 -15.32 -0.25
N GLU A 318 -12.80 -15.87 -1.30
CA GLU A 318 -12.38 -17.11 -1.96
C GLU A 318 -10.98 -17.04 -2.58
N GLN A 319 -10.49 -15.82 -2.83
CA GLN A 319 -9.16 -15.55 -3.38
C GLN A 319 -8.10 -15.37 -2.29
N THR A 320 -8.48 -15.34 -1.02
CA THR A 320 -7.60 -15.03 0.12
C THR A 320 -6.64 -13.86 -0.14
N PRO A 321 -7.14 -12.68 -0.54
CA PRO A 321 -6.30 -11.71 -1.22
C PRO A 321 -5.68 -10.63 -0.32
N LEU A 322 -5.95 -10.65 1.00
CA LEU A 322 -5.56 -9.61 1.96
C LEU A 322 -4.34 -10.00 2.80
N LEU A 323 -3.99 -9.18 3.79
CA LEU A 323 -2.77 -9.31 4.59
C LEU A 323 -2.93 -10.11 5.89
N PHE A 324 -4.16 -10.37 6.31
CA PHE A 324 -4.48 -11.13 7.51
C PHE A 324 -5.38 -12.32 7.16
N ASN A 325 -5.12 -13.47 7.78
CA ASN A 325 -6.00 -14.62 7.70
C ASN A 325 -7.30 -14.39 8.47
N ASN A 326 -8.27 -15.30 8.31
CA ASN A 326 -9.57 -15.25 8.97
C ASN A 326 -9.49 -15.20 10.51
N ASP A 327 -8.48 -15.83 11.10
CA ASP A 327 -8.24 -15.83 12.55
C ASP A 327 -7.54 -14.55 13.05
N GLY A 328 -7.15 -13.64 12.15
CA GLY A 328 -6.43 -12.40 12.45
C GLY A 328 -4.91 -12.55 12.48
N SER A 329 -4.37 -13.73 12.19
CA SER A 329 -2.92 -13.93 12.05
C SER A 329 -2.38 -13.18 10.83
N LYS A 330 -1.16 -12.63 10.98
CA LYS A 330 -0.44 -11.94 9.91
C LYS A 330 0.00 -12.97 8.86
N LYS A 331 -0.29 -12.73 7.58
CA LYS A 331 0.19 -13.57 6.47
C LYS A 331 1.66 -13.28 6.15
N ALA A 332 2.26 -14.11 5.30
CA ALA A 332 3.59 -13.83 4.73
C ALA A 332 3.65 -12.46 4.04
N ALA A 333 2.63 -12.14 3.24
CA ALA A 333 2.49 -10.85 2.57
C ALA A 333 2.52 -9.64 3.53
N TYR A 334 1.92 -9.74 4.72
CA TYR A 334 2.00 -8.66 5.71
C TYR A 334 3.45 -8.29 6.03
N THR A 335 4.31 -9.29 6.23
CA THR A 335 5.71 -9.04 6.60
C THR A 335 6.50 -8.49 5.43
N ALA A 336 6.22 -8.97 4.22
CA ALA A 336 6.81 -8.41 3.00
C ALA A 336 6.45 -6.93 2.79
N VAL A 337 5.19 -6.55 3.04
CA VAL A 337 4.75 -5.15 3.03
C VAL A 337 5.47 -4.34 4.10
N LEU A 338 5.49 -4.83 5.35
CA LEU A 338 6.11 -4.08 6.46
C LEU A 338 7.61 -3.86 6.23
N ASN A 339 8.33 -4.88 5.77
CA ASN A 339 9.75 -4.78 5.42
C ASN A 339 9.96 -3.75 4.30
N ALA A 340 9.17 -3.80 3.23
CA ALA A 340 9.27 -2.84 2.13
C ALA A 340 9.03 -1.39 2.60
N LEU A 341 8.03 -1.16 3.46
CA LEU A 341 7.76 0.17 4.03
C LEU A 341 8.90 0.68 4.91
N ASN A 342 9.57 -0.20 5.66
CA ASN A 342 10.74 0.14 6.46
C ASN A 342 12.03 0.32 5.64
N GLY A 343 11.98 0.13 4.32
CA GLY A 343 13.17 0.19 3.46
C GLY A 343 14.13 -0.98 3.67
N ASP A 344 13.67 -2.06 4.29
CA ASP A 344 14.45 -3.28 4.45
C ASP A 344 14.54 -3.97 3.08
N ASP A 345 15.74 -3.94 2.49
CA ASP A 345 16.09 -4.75 1.33
C ASP A 345 16.31 -6.20 1.80
N THR A 346 15.26 -6.83 2.33
CA THR A 346 15.28 -8.28 2.53
C THR A 346 15.28 -8.88 1.14
N THR A 347 16.49 -9.07 0.61
CA THR A 347 16.76 -9.81 -0.61
C THR A 347 15.80 -10.98 -0.71
N PRO A 348 14.99 -11.08 -1.78
CA PRO A 348 14.28 -12.31 -2.08
C PRO A 348 15.30 -13.46 -1.99
N LEU A 349 14.91 -14.62 -1.44
CA LEU A 349 15.78 -15.78 -1.58
C LEU A 349 16.10 -15.95 -3.08
N PRO A 350 17.34 -16.33 -3.42
CA PRO A 350 17.64 -16.72 -4.78
C PRO A 350 16.57 -17.70 -5.26
N PRO A 351 16.07 -17.58 -6.50
CA PRO A 351 15.07 -18.49 -7.05
C PRO A 351 15.45 -19.97 -6.95
N GLU A 352 16.76 -20.26 -6.81
CA GLU A 352 17.36 -21.59 -6.79
C GLU A 352 17.40 -22.26 -5.39
N GLY A 353 16.81 -21.63 -4.38
CA GLY A 353 16.90 -22.10 -2.98
C GLY A 353 18.25 -21.73 -2.35
N GLY A 354 18.27 -21.66 -1.02
CA GLY A 354 19.47 -21.31 -0.27
C GLY A 354 19.48 -21.91 1.13
N GLN A 355 20.61 -21.77 1.81
CA GLN A 355 20.77 -22.25 3.17
C GLN A 355 20.12 -21.28 4.16
N ILE A 356 19.56 -21.82 5.25
CA ILE A 356 19.07 -21.04 6.39
C ILE A 356 19.99 -21.33 7.57
N LYS A 357 20.90 -20.42 7.87
CA LYS A 357 21.94 -20.58 8.89
C LYS A 357 21.57 -19.89 10.19
N GLY A 358 21.56 -20.63 11.29
CA GLY A 358 21.31 -20.08 12.63
C GLY A 358 22.46 -19.18 13.09
N VAL A 359 22.13 -17.97 13.54
CA VAL A 359 23.13 -16.97 13.99
C VAL A 359 23.89 -17.48 15.22
N GLY A 360 23.20 -18.10 16.18
CA GLY A 360 23.82 -18.59 17.41
C GLY A 360 24.74 -19.80 17.22
N SER A 361 24.49 -20.63 16.22
CA SER A 361 25.21 -21.89 16.01
C SER A 361 26.20 -21.84 14.85
N GLY A 362 26.00 -20.96 13.87
CA GLY A 362 26.70 -20.99 12.59
C GLY A 362 26.33 -22.19 11.70
N ARG A 363 25.31 -22.97 12.09
CA ARG A 363 24.87 -24.20 11.44
C ARG A 363 23.59 -23.99 10.65
N CYS A 364 23.35 -24.85 9.67
CA CYS A 364 22.24 -24.75 8.74
C CYS A 364 21.04 -25.59 9.19
N LEU A 365 19.86 -25.13 8.83
CA LEU A 365 18.61 -25.88 8.93
C LEU A 365 18.70 -27.09 7.99
N ASP A 366 18.64 -28.27 8.57
CA ASP A 366 18.98 -29.53 7.93
C ASP A 366 17.86 -30.54 8.12
N VAL A 367 17.52 -31.25 7.05
CA VAL A 367 16.70 -32.46 7.14
C VAL A 367 17.62 -33.67 7.39
N PRO A 368 17.50 -34.34 8.56
CA PRO A 368 18.41 -35.41 8.95
C PRO A 368 18.56 -36.50 7.88
N ASN A 369 19.81 -36.83 7.55
CA ASN A 369 20.18 -37.89 6.61
C ASN A 369 19.54 -37.74 5.21
N ALA A 370 19.21 -36.52 4.81
CA ALA A 370 18.45 -36.23 3.59
C ALA A 370 17.14 -37.04 3.46
N SER A 371 16.51 -37.36 4.60
CA SER A 371 15.21 -38.03 4.62
C SER A 371 14.16 -37.23 3.85
N THR A 372 13.25 -37.93 3.18
CA THR A 372 12.05 -37.36 2.54
C THR A 372 10.76 -37.84 3.21
N ALA A 373 10.87 -38.56 4.34
CA ALA A 373 9.72 -39.06 5.08
C ALA A 373 9.00 -37.92 5.80
N ASP A 374 7.67 -37.87 5.61
CA ASP A 374 6.81 -36.94 6.33
C ASP A 374 6.91 -37.17 7.83
N GLY A 375 7.02 -36.06 8.57
CA GLY A 375 7.24 -36.10 10.00
C GLY A 375 8.70 -36.21 10.41
N THR A 376 9.68 -36.09 9.50
CA THR A 376 11.09 -35.99 9.93
C THR A 376 11.32 -34.63 10.59
N GLN A 377 11.66 -34.59 11.88
CA GLN A 377 12.01 -33.35 12.58
C GLN A 377 13.30 -32.78 12.00
N VAL A 378 13.32 -31.48 11.71
CA VAL A 378 14.52 -30.79 11.24
C VAL A 378 15.48 -30.50 12.40
N GLN A 379 16.75 -30.31 12.06
CA GLN A 379 17.83 -30.11 13.00
C GLN A 379 18.79 -28.99 12.54
N LEU A 380 19.73 -28.64 13.40
CA LEU A 380 20.96 -27.94 13.02
C LEU A 380 22.02 -28.95 12.60
N TRP A 381 22.69 -28.67 11.48
CA TRP A 381 23.85 -29.40 11.02
C TRP A 381 24.88 -28.48 10.37
N ASP A 382 26.14 -28.89 10.31
CA ASP A 382 27.17 -28.13 9.60
C ASP A 382 26.73 -27.83 8.16
N CYS A 383 26.95 -26.60 7.71
CA CYS A 383 26.46 -26.16 6.40
C CYS A 383 27.21 -26.87 5.27
N HIS A 384 26.48 -27.46 4.32
CA HIS A 384 27.02 -28.07 3.11
C HIS A 384 26.06 -27.95 1.92
N SER A 385 26.55 -28.24 0.70
CA SER A 385 25.77 -28.12 -0.55
C SER A 385 24.75 -29.24 -0.79
N GLY A 386 24.28 -29.89 0.27
CA GLY A 386 23.29 -30.98 0.16
C GLY A 386 21.91 -30.43 -0.09
N SER A 387 21.11 -31.15 -0.87
CA SER A 387 19.72 -30.78 -1.18
C SER A 387 18.83 -30.67 0.07
N ASN A 388 19.18 -31.38 1.13
CA ASN A 388 18.53 -31.39 2.43
C ASN A 388 18.74 -30.12 3.27
N GLN A 389 19.55 -29.18 2.77
CA GLN A 389 19.76 -27.84 3.35
C GLN A 389 19.38 -26.71 2.39
N GLN A 390 18.83 -27.03 1.20
CA GLN A 390 18.38 -26.02 0.24
C GLN A 390 16.90 -25.72 0.45
N TRP A 391 16.63 -24.54 1.00
CA TRP A 391 15.29 -24.08 1.31
C TRP A 391 14.88 -22.96 0.36
N THR A 392 13.69 -23.08 -0.22
CA THR A 392 13.09 -22.06 -1.10
C THR A 392 11.90 -21.44 -0.38
N TYR A 393 11.93 -20.11 -0.17
CA TYR A 393 10.78 -19.37 0.35
C TYR A 393 9.87 -19.00 -0.81
N THR A 394 8.64 -19.49 -0.78
CA THR A 394 7.66 -19.25 -1.85
C THR A 394 6.85 -17.99 -1.58
N ASP A 395 6.19 -17.49 -2.62
CA ASP A 395 5.26 -16.36 -2.50
C ASP A 395 4.08 -16.63 -1.57
N ALA A 396 3.70 -17.90 -1.37
CA ALA A 396 2.69 -18.31 -0.40
C ALA A 396 3.20 -18.29 1.06
N GLY A 397 4.50 -18.05 1.26
CA GLY A 397 5.15 -18.04 2.57
C GLY A 397 5.67 -19.40 3.02
N GLU A 398 5.75 -20.40 2.16
CA GLU A 398 6.26 -21.73 2.54
C GLU A 398 7.78 -21.74 2.50
N LEU A 399 8.42 -22.50 3.38
CA LEU A 399 9.84 -22.86 3.25
C LEU A 399 9.92 -24.28 2.70
N ARG A 400 10.18 -24.41 1.39
CA ARG A 400 10.19 -25.69 0.68
C ARG A 400 11.58 -26.30 0.62
N VAL A 401 11.66 -27.62 0.74
CA VAL A 401 12.86 -28.44 0.51
C VAL A 401 12.50 -29.58 -0.44
N TYR A 402 13.45 -30.03 -1.26
CA TYR A 402 13.24 -31.05 -2.30
C TYR A 402 12.13 -30.72 -3.33
N GLY A 403 11.75 -29.45 -3.43
CA GLY A 403 10.68 -28.96 -4.31
C GLY A 403 9.26 -29.13 -3.79
N ASN A 404 8.92 -30.27 -3.17
CA ASN A 404 7.55 -30.60 -2.75
C ASN A 404 7.34 -30.91 -1.25
N LYS A 405 8.39 -30.79 -0.43
CA LYS A 405 8.27 -30.84 1.03
C LYS A 405 8.30 -29.44 1.60
N CYS A 406 7.52 -29.22 2.65
CA CYS A 406 7.40 -27.94 3.33
C CYS A 406 7.89 -28.08 4.77
N LEU A 407 8.51 -27.03 5.28
CA LEU A 407 8.73 -26.86 6.70
C LEU A 407 7.36 -26.71 7.39
N ASP A 408 7.08 -27.62 8.31
CA ASP A 408 5.77 -27.87 8.87
C ASP A 408 5.85 -27.84 10.39
N ALA A 409 4.94 -27.11 11.03
CA ALA A 409 4.76 -27.12 12.48
C ALA A 409 3.69 -28.15 12.87
N ALA A 410 4.06 -29.14 13.68
CA ALA A 410 3.17 -30.20 14.17
C ALA A 410 2.35 -29.77 15.42
N GLY A 411 2.05 -28.48 15.55
CA GLY A 411 1.35 -27.89 16.69
C GLY A 411 1.59 -26.37 16.78
N THR A 412 0.85 -25.70 17.67
CA THR A 412 0.90 -24.23 17.81
C THR A 412 1.50 -23.74 19.13
N GLY A 413 1.83 -24.65 20.05
CA GLY A 413 2.40 -24.32 21.36
C GLY A 413 3.93 -24.33 21.40
N ASN A 414 4.49 -23.77 22.49
CA ASN A 414 5.92 -23.89 22.80
C ASN A 414 6.33 -25.37 22.86
N GLY A 415 7.45 -25.71 22.24
CA GLY A 415 7.93 -27.08 22.14
C GLY A 415 7.33 -27.87 20.97
N ALA A 416 6.42 -27.29 20.19
CA ALA A 416 5.87 -27.97 19.03
C ALA A 416 7.00 -28.32 18.04
N LYS A 417 6.97 -29.56 17.57
CA LYS A 417 7.95 -30.10 16.63
C LYS A 417 7.87 -29.36 15.30
N VAL A 418 9.03 -28.96 14.77
CA VAL A 418 9.17 -28.43 13.40
C VAL A 418 9.80 -29.52 12.54
N GLN A 419 9.13 -29.89 11.46
CA GLN A 419 9.44 -31.07 10.65
C GLN A 419 9.31 -30.77 9.16
N ILE A 420 9.64 -31.75 8.31
CA ILE A 420 9.17 -31.74 6.93
C ILE A 420 7.86 -32.51 6.80
N TYR A 421 6.97 -31.99 5.96
CA TYR A 421 5.74 -32.66 5.56
C TYR A 421 5.42 -32.34 4.09
N SER A 422 4.58 -33.12 3.44
CA SER A 422 4.11 -32.82 2.08
C SER A 422 3.41 -31.46 2.04
N CYS A 423 3.75 -30.62 1.07
CA CYS A 423 3.15 -29.28 0.96
C CYS A 423 1.66 -29.36 0.62
N TRP A 424 0.82 -28.70 1.41
CA TRP A 424 -0.63 -28.64 1.19
C TRP A 424 -1.25 -27.25 1.37
N GLY A 425 -0.44 -26.22 1.64
CA GLY A 425 -0.88 -24.83 1.74
C GLY A 425 -1.48 -24.43 3.10
N GLY A 426 -1.40 -25.29 4.11
CA GLY A 426 -1.83 -24.99 5.48
C GLY A 426 -1.03 -23.88 6.14
N ASP A 427 -1.64 -23.10 7.02
CA ASP A 427 -0.96 -21.98 7.71
C ASP A 427 0.13 -22.44 8.69
N ASN A 428 0.12 -23.71 9.10
CA ASN A 428 1.22 -24.34 9.86
C ASN A 428 2.46 -24.64 8.99
N GLN A 429 2.36 -24.47 7.66
CA GLN A 429 3.46 -24.58 6.70
C GLN A 429 3.90 -23.21 6.16
N LYS A 430 3.29 -22.12 6.63
CA LYS A 430 3.61 -20.76 6.22
C LYS A 430 4.39 -20.05 7.31
N TRP A 431 5.36 -19.25 6.88
CA TRP A 431 6.34 -18.61 7.73
C TRP A 431 6.49 -17.14 7.33
N ARG A 432 6.77 -16.28 8.30
CA ARG A 432 7.10 -14.86 8.12
C ARG A 432 8.59 -14.69 8.38
N LEU A 433 9.29 -14.09 7.42
CA LEU A 433 10.72 -13.77 7.53
C LEU A 433 10.86 -12.32 7.99
N ASN A 434 11.09 -12.10 9.28
CA ASN A 434 11.22 -10.76 9.84
C ASN A 434 12.64 -10.20 9.60
N SER A 435 12.79 -8.87 9.59
CA SER A 435 14.08 -8.21 9.35
C SER A 435 15.10 -8.39 10.48
N ASP A 436 14.65 -8.72 11.70
CA ASP A 436 15.53 -9.07 12.83
C ASP A 436 16.16 -10.48 12.71
N GLY A 437 15.84 -11.21 11.63
CA GLY A 437 16.32 -12.56 11.35
C GLY A 437 15.46 -13.66 11.96
N SER A 438 14.38 -13.33 12.68
CA SER A 438 13.45 -14.34 13.19
C SER A 438 12.56 -14.90 12.07
N ILE A 439 12.26 -16.20 12.18
CA ILE A 439 11.33 -16.90 11.29
C ILE A 439 10.12 -17.31 12.12
N VAL A 440 8.94 -16.76 11.83
CA VAL A 440 7.73 -16.93 12.65
C VAL A 440 6.68 -17.74 11.92
N GLY A 441 6.15 -18.80 12.53
CA GLY A 441 5.02 -19.55 11.98
C GLY A 441 3.77 -18.69 11.90
N VAL A 442 3.07 -18.70 10.76
CA VAL A 442 1.86 -17.88 10.54
C VAL A 442 0.75 -18.30 11.50
N GLN A 443 0.43 -19.60 11.56
CA GLN A 443 -0.64 -20.12 12.42
C GLN A 443 -0.34 -19.96 13.92
N SER A 444 0.90 -20.18 14.34
CA SER A 444 1.26 -20.22 15.77
C SER A 444 1.63 -18.86 16.35
N GLY A 445 2.14 -17.94 15.51
CA GLY A 445 2.79 -16.71 15.98
C GLY A 445 4.11 -16.96 16.72
N LEU A 446 4.64 -18.19 16.71
CA LEU A 446 5.85 -18.59 17.41
C LEU A 446 7.07 -18.63 16.48
N CYS A 447 8.25 -18.42 17.05
CA CYS A 447 9.53 -18.42 16.34
C CYS A 447 10.08 -19.83 16.16
N LEU A 448 10.77 -20.04 15.05
CA LEU A 448 11.64 -21.19 14.80
C LEU A 448 12.84 -21.09 15.77
N ASP A 449 12.99 -22.10 16.61
CA ASP A 449 13.87 -22.10 17.78
C ASP A 449 14.72 -23.36 17.82
N ALA A 450 16.04 -23.22 17.97
CA ALA A 450 16.92 -24.36 18.25
C ALA A 450 16.79 -24.76 19.72
N VAL A 451 16.36 -26.01 19.96
CA VAL A 451 15.95 -26.53 21.27
C VAL A 451 17.03 -26.29 22.33
N GLY A 452 16.64 -25.65 23.44
CA GLY A 452 17.53 -25.37 24.56
C GLY A 452 18.71 -24.46 24.22
N ALA A 453 18.61 -23.66 23.15
CA ALA A 453 19.70 -22.91 22.55
C ALA A 453 20.92 -23.78 22.19
N GLY A 454 20.69 -25.07 21.89
CA GLY A 454 21.73 -25.98 21.43
C GLY A 454 22.38 -25.49 20.13
N THR A 455 23.69 -25.69 20.02
CA THR A 455 24.46 -25.25 18.84
C THR A 455 25.17 -26.38 18.12
N GLY A 456 25.15 -27.60 18.66
CA GLY A 456 25.79 -28.78 18.06
C GLY A 456 24.97 -29.40 16.93
N ASN A 457 25.65 -30.18 16.08
CA ASN A 457 25.00 -31.05 15.10
C ASN A 457 23.96 -31.95 15.78
N GLY A 458 22.77 -32.05 15.18
CA GLY A 458 21.66 -32.82 15.74
C GLY A 458 20.79 -32.05 16.73
N THR A 459 21.07 -30.77 17.00
CA THR A 459 20.15 -29.94 17.78
C THR A 459 18.84 -29.81 17.02
N LEU A 460 17.75 -30.34 17.60
CA LEU A 460 16.44 -30.29 16.98
C LEU A 460 15.87 -28.88 16.95
N ILE A 461 14.96 -28.64 16.00
CA ILE A 461 14.21 -27.39 15.90
C ILE A 461 12.78 -27.57 16.43
N GLN A 462 12.28 -26.55 17.12
CA GLN A 462 10.94 -26.45 17.66
C GLN A 462 10.32 -25.09 17.35
N LEU A 463 9.04 -24.93 17.67
CA LEU A 463 8.42 -23.63 17.88
C LEU A 463 8.59 -23.18 19.33
N TYR A 464 8.89 -21.90 19.51
CA TYR A 464 8.91 -21.29 20.84
C TYR A 464 8.55 -19.80 20.79
N SER A 465 8.17 -19.25 21.94
CA SER A 465 7.88 -17.82 22.09
C SER A 465 9.08 -17.00 21.63
N CYS A 466 8.82 -16.02 20.77
CA CYS A 466 9.86 -15.16 20.22
C CYS A 466 10.52 -14.34 21.33
N SER A 467 11.84 -14.43 21.43
CA SER A 467 12.64 -13.84 22.53
C SER A 467 13.73 -12.88 22.05
N GLY A 468 14.02 -12.84 20.74
CA GLY A 468 15.19 -12.15 20.19
C GLY A 468 16.51 -12.89 20.43
N GLY A 469 16.47 -14.09 21.01
CA GLY A 469 17.65 -14.92 21.27
C GLY A 469 18.40 -15.33 20.00
N SER A 470 19.70 -15.55 20.10
CA SER A 470 20.54 -15.94 18.95
C SER A 470 20.16 -17.30 18.35
N ASN A 471 19.52 -18.18 19.12
CA ASN A 471 18.99 -19.47 18.69
C ASN A 471 17.67 -19.38 17.92
N GLN A 472 17.09 -18.18 17.79
CA GLN A 472 15.88 -17.88 17.02
C GLN A 472 16.16 -16.93 15.85
N ARG A 473 17.42 -16.56 15.61
CA ARG A 473 17.83 -15.69 14.50
C ARG A 473 18.55 -16.48 13.43
N TRP A 474 18.23 -16.16 12.18
CA TRP A 474 18.65 -16.90 11.01
C TRP A 474 19.12 -15.96 9.92
N THR A 475 20.19 -16.32 9.23
CA THR A 475 20.67 -15.66 8.02
C THR A 475 20.45 -16.56 6.83
N ARG A 476 20.05 -15.98 5.71
CA ARG A 476 19.87 -16.68 4.44
C ARG A 476 21.13 -16.51 3.61
N THR A 477 21.69 -17.60 3.07
CA THR A 477 22.96 -17.60 2.32
C THR A 477 22.90 -18.47 1.09
#